data_AF-A0A0G0DN68-F1
#
_entry.id   AF-A0A0G0DN68-F1
#
_cell.length_a   1.000
_cell.length_b   1.000
_cell.length_c   1.000
_cell.angle_alpha   90.00
_cell.angle_beta   90.00
_cell.angle_gamma   90.00
#
_symmetry.space_group_name_H-M   'P 1'
#
loop_
_entity.id
_entity.type
_entity.pdbx_description
1 polymer ?
#
loop_
_entity_poly.entity_id
_entity_poly.type
_entity_poly.pdbx_seq_one_letter_code
_entity_poly.pdbx_strand_id
1 'polypeptide(L)' 'MLISIAEIVVAALLIGVILLQMQGTGLSSSFGGSGEFYRSRRSIEKLLLYLTIILSVAFGLISVLLLISR' A
#
# COMPACT_ATOMS: atom_id res chain seq x y z
N MET A 1 5.82 24.03 -6.55
CA MET A 1 6.95 23.44 -5.77
C MET A 1 6.44 22.66 -4.56
N LEU A 2 5.64 23.27 -3.67
CA LEU A 2 5.03 22.58 -2.53
C LEU A 2 4.17 21.35 -2.92
N ILE A 3 3.32 21.47 -3.95
CA ILE A 3 2.47 20.36 -4.43
C ILE A 3 3.30 19.16 -4.92
N SER A 4 4.40 19.43 -5.64
CA SER A 4 5.33 18.37 -6.09
C SER A 4 6.02 17.66 -4.93
N ILE A 5 6.39 18.39 -3.87
CA ILE A 5 6.97 17.78 -2.67
C ILE A 5 5.94 16.89 -1.98
N ALA A 6 4.69 17.35 -1.86
CA ALA A 6 3.61 16.55 -1.28
C ALA A 6 3.34 15.27 -2.09
N GLU A 7 3.33 15.35 -3.42
CA GLU A 7 3.15 14.18 -4.31
C GLU A 7 4.25 13.13 -4.11
N ILE A 8 5.52 13.56 -4.04
CA ILE A 8 6.66 12.67 -3.80
C ILE A 8 6.55 11.98 -2.44
N VAL A 9 6.19 12.72 -1.39
CA VAL A 9 6.03 12.16 -0.04
C VAL A 9 4.91 11.12 0.00
N VAL A 10 3.75 11.42 -0.60
CA VAL A 10 2.62 10.49 -0.65
C VAL A 10 2.98 9.24 -1.46
N ALA A 11 3.70 9.39 -2.58
CA ALA A 11 4.18 8.25 -3.37
C ALA A 11 5.13 7.35 -2.57
N ALA A 12 6.09 7.93 -1.84
CA ALA A 12 7.03 7.16 -1.01
C ALA A 12 6.31 6.38 0.10
N LEU A 13 5.33 7.01 0.76
CA LEU A 13 4.50 6.35 1.78
C LEU A 13 3.66 5.22 1.18
N LEU A 14 3.05 5.45 0.01
CA LEU A 14 2.27 4.45 -0.70
C LEU A 14 3.13 3.22 -1.05
N ILE A 15 4.33 3.43 -1.58
CA ILE A 15 5.29 2.35 -1.87
C ILE A 15 5.61 1.58 -0.58
N GLY A 16 5.93 2.28 0.52
CA GLY A 16 6.21 1.66 1.80
C GLY A 16 5.06 0.78 2.31
N VAL A 17 3.82 1.28 2.23
CA VAL A 17 2.63 0.54 2.66
C VAL A 17 2.35 -0.66 1.74
N ILE A 18 2.59 -0.56 0.43
CA ILE A 18 2.46 -1.68 -0.52
C ILE A 18 3.47 -2.79 -0.23
N LEU A 19 4.72 -2.44 0.06
CA LEU A 19 5.74 -3.43 0.42
C LEU A 19 5.36 -4.17 1.71
N LEU A 20 4.79 -3.47 2.70
CA LEU A 20 4.29 -4.10 3.94
C LEU A 20 3.07 -5.01 3.72
N GLN A 21 2.34 -4.86 2.60
CA GLN A 21 1.22 -5.74 2.25
C GLN A 21 1.65 -7.07 1.62
N MET A 22 2.91 -7.24 1.23
CA MET A 22 3.42 -8.49 0.64
C MET A 22 3.35 -9.62 1.67
N GLN A 23 2.19 -10.27 1.74
CA GLN A 23 1.97 -11.47 2.52
C GLN A 23 2.48 -12.65 1.71
N GLY A 24 3.43 -13.40 2.27
CA GLY A 24 4.22 -14.44 1.60
C GLY A 24 3.45 -15.67 1.13
N THR A 25 2.48 -15.51 0.23
CA THR A 25 1.87 -16.61 -0.54
C THR A 25 2.72 -17.01 -1.75
N GLY A 26 4.05 -16.86 -1.65
CA GLY A 26 4.96 -17.28 -2.70
C GLY A 26 5.24 -18.77 -2.57
N LEU A 27 4.82 -19.56 -3.58
CA LEU A 27 5.09 -20.98 -3.90
C LEU A 27 4.90 -22.02 -2.76
N SER A 28 5.31 -21.75 -1.53
CA SER A 28 5.18 -22.57 -0.32
C SER A 28 3.74 -23.03 -0.01
N SER A 29 2.72 -22.22 -0.31
CA SER A 29 1.31 -22.61 -0.21
C SER A 29 0.87 -23.60 -1.29
N SER A 30 1.55 -23.63 -2.43
CA SER A 30 1.30 -24.56 -3.55
C SER A 30 2.06 -25.87 -3.43
N PHE A 31 3.07 -25.96 -2.56
CA PHE A 31 3.95 -27.13 -2.37
C PHE A 31 3.71 -27.88 -1.05
N GLY A 32 2.52 -27.77 -0.44
CA GLY A 32 2.14 -28.58 0.72
C GLY A 32 2.73 -28.13 2.06
N GLY A 33 2.99 -26.83 2.23
CA GLY A 33 3.39 -26.25 3.51
C GLY A 33 2.36 -26.52 4.61
N SER A 34 2.75 -27.27 5.64
CA SER A 34 1.93 -27.58 6.80
C SER A 34 1.39 -26.29 7.44
N GLY A 35 0.07 -26.15 7.40
CA GLY A 35 -0.64 -24.98 7.88
C GLY A 35 -0.61 -24.88 9.39
N GLU A 36 0.33 -24.10 9.93
CA GLU A 36 0.30 -23.64 11.31
C GLU A 36 0.96 -22.25 11.32
N PHE A 37 0.20 -21.20 10.99
CA PHE A 37 0.40 -19.78 11.41
C PHE A 37 -0.52 -18.77 10.69
N TYR A 38 -1.59 -19.21 10.00
CA TYR A 38 -2.61 -18.31 9.41
C TYR A 38 -3.60 -17.72 10.42
N ARG A 39 -3.45 -18.01 11.72
CA ARG A 39 -4.37 -17.57 12.76
C ARG A 39 -3.84 -16.28 13.39
N SER A 40 -4.43 -15.14 12.97
CA SER A 40 -4.38 -13.82 13.64
C SER A 40 -3.51 -12.70 13.03
N ARG A 41 -3.51 -12.50 11.70
CA ARG A 41 -3.08 -11.21 11.10
C ARG A 41 -4.18 -10.39 10.39
N ARG A 42 -5.43 -10.88 10.39
CA ARG A 42 -6.59 -10.22 9.76
C ARG A 42 -6.76 -8.72 10.10
N SER A 43 -6.40 -8.28 11.30
CA SER A 43 -6.58 -6.87 11.71
C SER A 43 -5.55 -5.93 11.06
N ILE A 44 -4.29 -6.36 10.96
CA ILE A 44 -3.20 -5.56 10.37
C ILE A 44 -3.36 -5.50 8.86
N GLU A 45 -3.73 -6.62 8.23
CA GLU A 45 -3.98 -6.70 6.79
C GLU A 45 -5.11 -5.76 6.35
N LYS A 46 -6.22 -5.72 7.10
CA LYS A 46 -7.32 -4.78 6.84
C LYS A 46 -6.86 -3.32 6.98
N LEU A 47 -6.07 -3.01 8.01
CA LEU A 47 -5.56 -1.65 8.22
C LEU A 47 -4.62 -1.20 7.08
N LEU A 48 -3.71 -2.07 6.63
CA LEU A 48 -2.82 -1.79 5.50
C LEU A 48 -3.61 -1.59 4.20
N LEU A 49 -4.67 -2.37 3.99
CA LEU A 49 -5.58 -2.20 2.84
C LEU A 49 -6.26 -0.82 2.87
N TYR A 50 -6.85 -0.44 4.01
CA TYR A 50 -7.49 0.88 4.13
C TYR A 50 -6.49 2.03 3.95
N LEU A 51 -5.29 1.92 4.54
CA LEU A 51 -4.22 2.91 4.35
C LEU A 51 -3.86 3.08 2.87
N THR A 52 -3.78 1.97 2.13
CA THR A 52 -3.43 2.00 0.71
C THR A 52 -4.52 2.63 -0.13
N ILE A 53 -5.79 2.33 0.17
CA ILE A 53 -6.92 2.96 -0.53
C ILE A 53 -6.88 4.49 -0.32
N ILE A 54 -6.70 4.93 0.94
CA ILE A 54 -6.63 6.35 1.28
C ILE A 54 -5.44 7.02 0.58
N LEU A 55 -4.25 6.42 0.66
CA LEU A 55 -3.04 6.96 0.05
C LEU A 55 -3.10 6.96 -1.49
N SER A 56 -3.68 5.92 -2.11
CA SER A 56 -3.88 5.86 -3.57
C SER A 56 -4.81 6.96 -4.05
N VAL A 57 -5.93 7.18 -3.36
CA VAL A 57 -6.88 8.26 -3.71
C VAL A 57 -6.21 9.62 -3.51
N ALA A 58 -5.52 9.83 -2.39
CA ALA A 58 -4.78 11.06 -2.14
C ALA A 58 -3.71 11.33 -3.22
N PHE A 59 -2.93 10.31 -3.59
CA PHE A 59 -1.93 10.40 -4.66
C PHE A 59 -2.57 10.81 -5.99
N GLY A 60 -3.66 10.14 -6.40
CA GLY A 60 -4.37 10.47 -7.63
C GLY A 60 -4.92 11.90 -7.65
N LEU A 61 -5.54 12.34 -6.55
CA LEU A 61 -6.06 13.71 -6.43
C LEU A 61 -4.93 14.76 -6.49
N ILE A 62 -3.82 14.53 -5.78
CA ILE A 62 -2.67 15.44 -5.81
C ILE A 62 -2.05 15.49 -7.21
N SER A 63 -1.98 14.36 -7.91
CA SER A 63 -1.43 14.29 -9.27
C SER A 63 -2.29 15.07 -10.27
N VAL A 64 -3.62 14.96 -10.19
CA VAL A 64 -4.54 15.77 -11.01
C VAL A 64 -4.44 17.26 -10.66
N LEU A 65 -4.38 17.60 -9.37
CA LEU A 65 -4.17 18.98 -8.91
C LEU A 65 -2.85 19.57 -9.41
N LEU A 66 -1.77 18.78 -9.38
CA LEU A 66 -0.48 19.18 -9.91
C LEU A 66 -0.58 19.45 -11.42
N LEU A 67 -1.23 18.58 -12.18
CA LEU A 67 -1.42 18.75 -13.62
C LEU A 67 -2.19 20.02 -13.97
N ILE A 68 -3.26 20.33 -13.24
CA ILE A 68 -4.08 21.53 -13.47
C ILE A 68 -3.36 22.81 -13.01
N SER A 69 -2.59 22.73 -11.92
CA SER A 69 -1.85 23.88 -11.37
C SER A 69 -0.57 24.22 -12.14
N ARG A 70 -0.22 23.42 -13.16
CA ARG A 70 0.96 23.59 -14.01
C ARG A 70 0.55 24.17 -15.36
#